data_AF-A0A965JF13-F1
#
_entry.id   AF-A0A965JF13-F1
#
_cell.length_a   1.000
_cell.length_b   1.000
_cell.length_c   1.000
_cell.angle_alpha   90.00
_cell.angle_beta   90.00
_cell.angle_gamma   90.00
#
_symmetry.space_group_name_H-M   'P 1'
#
loop_
_entity.id
_entity.type
_entity.pdbx_description
1 polymer ?
#
loop_
_entity_poly.entity_id
_entity_poly.type
_entity_poly.pdbx_seq_one_letter_code
_entity_poly.pdbx_strand_id
1 'polypeptide(L)'
;MRAESSLQAELQASYRSREDFSAFAGVQPTNDFDEVFESADALFAAIQMGRCQAVVTDGETAAALNLAMARDGIAHGIFEVRTRDAAIDVLWKAQGYTSREGFLFARDFKPVLNPADVQRFAEYGVTSLNAFQAGLGRMNASGYSTQNTTSALFGFLDDERIGIASGKSAVAVQQARSERSRINAAASRRAELAEFPYVAFISCGMNGMNISTPACFADSDLEIRNGSDYKLYRIENLGDAGPETNKGLMIRLRRNFEIRAQNSDDTLILGVEVQDAVTRQILFQRQASQFRTILFSR
;
A
#
# COMPACT_ATOMS: atom_id res chain seq x y z
N MET A 1 46.24 16.39 32.92
CA MET A 1 45.97 15.76 31.61
C MET A 1 44.49 15.45 31.54
N ARG A 2 43.71 16.36 30.96
CA ARG A 2 42.25 16.27 30.84
C ARG A 2 41.90 15.90 29.39
N ALA A 3 40.86 15.08 29.27
CA ALA A 3 40.39 14.41 28.08
C ALA A 3 40.31 15.29 26.81
N GLU A 4 41.10 14.92 25.80
CA GLU A 4 40.98 15.36 24.40
C GLU A 4 40.00 14.49 23.59
N SER A 5 39.15 13.66 24.23
CA SER A 5 38.50 12.52 23.55
C SER A 5 36.98 12.57 23.41
N SER A 6 36.29 13.70 23.55
CA SER A 6 34.83 13.76 23.28
C SER A 6 34.47 14.61 22.06
N LEU A 7 35.12 15.76 21.87
CA LEU A 7 34.79 16.68 20.78
C LEU A 7 35.16 16.12 19.41
N GLN A 8 36.33 15.45 19.30
CA GLN A 8 36.76 14.81 18.05
C GLN A 8 35.93 13.58 17.68
N ALA A 9 35.35 12.89 18.68
CA ALA A 9 34.42 11.78 18.47
C ALA A 9 33.01 12.26 18.07
N GLU A 10 32.56 13.42 18.57
CA GLU A 10 31.32 14.09 18.13
C GLU A 10 31.46 14.69 16.71
N LEU A 11 32.63 15.23 16.38
CA LEU A 11 32.94 15.73 15.04
C LEU A 11 33.02 14.60 14.00
N GLN A 12 33.56 13.42 14.36
CA GLN A 12 33.58 12.22 13.50
C GLN A 12 32.22 11.55 13.30
N ALA A 13 31.22 11.90 14.11
CA ALA A 13 29.86 11.36 13.99
C ALA A 13 28.98 12.18 13.03
N SER A 14 29.41 13.38 12.61
CA SER A 14 28.50 14.36 12.03
C SER A 14 28.26 14.22 10.51
N TYR A 15 29.12 13.53 9.74
CA TYR A 15 28.87 13.32 8.31
C TYR A 15 29.50 12.03 7.78
N ARG A 16 28.78 10.91 7.88
CA ARG A 16 29.19 9.63 7.26
C ARG A 16 28.34 9.37 6.01
N SER A 17 28.78 9.87 4.84
CA SER A 17 28.25 9.54 3.50
C SER A 17 26.94 10.21 3.02
N ARG A 18 26.77 10.27 1.69
CA ARG A 18 25.56 10.69 0.95
C ARG A 18 24.31 9.96 1.44
N GLU A 19 24.47 8.73 1.91
CA GLU A 19 23.38 7.89 2.41
C GLU A 19 22.86 8.40 3.75
N ASP A 20 23.72 8.83 4.67
CA ASP A 20 23.31 9.33 5.99
C ASP A 20 22.64 10.70 5.90
N PHE A 21 23.08 11.58 4.99
CA PHE A 21 22.37 12.83 4.76
C PHE A 21 21.06 12.63 4.00
N SER A 22 21.00 11.77 2.99
CA SER A 22 19.74 11.46 2.28
C SER A 22 18.73 10.80 3.24
N ALA A 23 19.22 9.86 4.07
CA ALA A 23 18.48 9.27 5.18
C ALA A 23 18.10 10.28 6.24
N PHE A 24 18.91 11.33 6.43
CA PHE A 24 18.60 12.48 7.27
C PHE A 24 17.46 13.28 6.59
N ALA A 25 17.69 13.97 5.50
CA ALA A 25 16.73 14.86 4.87
C ALA A 25 15.44 14.17 4.35
N GLY A 26 15.32 12.84 4.37
CA GLY A 26 14.12 12.14 3.91
C GLY A 26 13.90 12.27 2.40
N VAL A 27 14.96 12.65 1.69
CA VAL A 27 15.00 12.74 0.24
C VAL A 27 15.53 11.42 -0.29
N GLN A 28 14.96 10.94 -1.40
CA GLN A 28 15.61 9.90 -2.18
C GLN A 28 17.03 10.39 -2.52
N PRO A 29 18.04 9.52 -2.65
CA PRO A 29 19.37 9.90 -3.12
C PRO A 29 19.33 10.27 -4.61
N THR A 30 18.41 11.15 -5.01
CA THR A 30 18.49 11.93 -6.23
C THR A 30 19.59 12.99 -6.05
N ASN A 31 20.10 13.52 -7.15
CA ASN A 31 21.40 14.19 -7.27
C ASN A 31 21.50 15.58 -6.60
N ASP A 32 20.96 15.78 -5.40
CA ASP A 32 20.86 17.11 -4.80
C ASP A 32 21.99 17.41 -3.80
N PHE A 33 22.90 16.45 -3.54
CA PHE A 33 24.18 16.69 -2.86
C PHE A 33 25.32 16.03 -3.63
N ASP A 34 26.26 16.86 -4.09
CA ASP A 34 27.37 16.43 -4.94
C ASP A 34 28.51 15.76 -4.13
N GLU A 35 28.69 16.09 -2.85
CA GLU A 35 29.86 15.66 -2.06
C GLU A 35 29.64 15.72 -0.53
N VAL A 36 30.35 14.87 0.23
CA VAL A 36 30.41 14.89 1.71
C VAL A 36 31.88 14.96 2.13
N PHE A 37 32.20 15.82 3.09
CA PHE A 37 33.58 16.11 3.49
C PHE A 37 33.88 15.58 4.90
N GLU A 38 35.06 14.98 5.07
CA GLU A 38 35.48 14.35 6.34
C GLU A 38 35.92 15.35 7.42
N SER A 39 36.12 16.63 7.06
CA SER A 39 36.51 17.69 7.99
C SER A 39 36.09 19.07 7.51
N ALA A 40 36.04 20.03 8.46
CA ALA A 40 35.79 21.44 8.16
C ALA A 40 36.88 22.04 7.25
N ASP A 41 38.12 21.58 7.36
CA ASP A 41 39.22 22.04 6.50
C ASP A 41 39.08 21.54 5.06
N ALA A 42 38.69 20.26 4.88
CA ALA A 42 38.43 19.70 3.56
C ALA A 42 37.23 20.39 2.88
N LEU A 43 36.20 20.67 3.68
CA LEU A 43 35.03 21.45 3.26
C LEU A 43 35.41 22.87 2.85
N PHE A 44 36.22 23.56 3.66
CA PHE A 44 36.69 24.91 3.36
C PHE A 44 37.54 24.97 2.09
N ALA A 45 38.43 24.00 1.89
CA ALA A 45 39.22 23.87 0.66
C ALA A 45 38.33 23.67 -0.57
N ALA A 46 37.26 22.88 -0.47
CA ALA A 46 36.30 22.69 -1.56
C ALA A 46 35.50 23.97 -1.88
N ILE A 47 35.12 24.74 -0.85
CA ILE A 47 34.48 26.05 -1.00
C ILE A 47 35.42 27.02 -1.75
N GLN A 48 36.70 27.07 -1.38
CA GLN A 48 37.70 27.89 -2.07
C GLN A 48 37.89 27.51 -3.54
N MET A 49 37.69 26.24 -3.89
CA MET A 49 37.74 25.75 -5.27
C MET A 49 36.43 25.99 -6.04
N GLY A 50 35.41 26.60 -5.43
CA GLY A 50 34.11 26.85 -6.06
C GLY A 50 33.30 25.58 -6.34
N ARG A 51 33.59 24.48 -5.63
CA ARG A 51 32.96 23.17 -5.85
C ARG A 51 31.62 23.00 -5.13
N CYS A 52 31.24 23.94 -4.27
CA CYS A 52 30.03 23.87 -3.49
C CYS A 52 29.20 25.14 -3.72
N GLN A 53 27.88 24.98 -3.89
CA GLN A 53 26.92 26.10 -3.99
C GLN A 53 26.16 26.33 -2.67
N ALA A 54 25.94 25.27 -1.90
CA ALA A 54 25.37 25.33 -0.56
C ALA A 54 25.98 24.25 0.33
N VAL A 55 26.10 24.54 1.63
CA VAL A 55 26.56 23.60 2.66
C VAL A 55 25.62 23.62 3.84
N VAL A 56 25.32 22.42 4.34
CA VAL A 56 24.61 22.22 5.61
C VAL A 56 25.61 21.66 6.61
N THR A 57 25.77 22.32 7.76
CA THR A 57 26.69 21.89 8.82
C THR A 57 26.13 22.23 10.22
N ASP A 58 26.81 21.84 11.29
CA ASP A 58 26.43 22.24 12.65
C ASP A 58 26.68 23.75 12.89
N GLY A 59 26.17 24.30 14.01
CA GLY A 59 26.25 25.73 14.30
C GLY A 59 27.68 26.24 14.53
N GLU A 60 28.55 25.43 15.13
CA GLU A 60 29.93 25.80 15.44
C GLU A 60 30.76 25.82 14.17
N THR A 61 30.66 24.76 13.36
CA THR A 61 31.33 24.67 12.05
C THR A 61 30.82 25.75 11.10
N ALA A 62 29.52 26.07 11.10
CA ALA A 62 28.98 27.15 10.30
C ALA A 62 29.58 28.51 10.70
N ALA A 63 29.73 28.78 11.99
CA ALA A 63 30.35 30.01 12.48
C ALA A 63 31.83 30.09 12.10
N ALA A 64 32.57 28.99 12.25
CA ALA A 64 33.99 28.90 11.89
C ALA A 64 34.21 29.11 10.38
N LEU A 65 33.39 28.50 9.53
CA LEU A 65 33.44 28.67 8.08
C LEU A 65 33.13 30.10 7.67
N ASN A 66 32.10 30.72 8.25
CA ASN A 66 31.77 32.12 7.96
C ASN A 66 32.93 33.08 8.33
N LEU A 67 33.60 32.85 9.46
CA LEU A 67 34.77 33.63 9.86
C LEU A 67 35.96 33.42 8.89
N ALA A 68 36.23 32.17 8.51
CA ALA A 68 37.31 31.85 7.57
C ALA A 68 37.05 32.44 6.18
N MET A 69 35.80 32.38 5.69
CA MET A 69 35.38 32.99 4.43
C MET A 69 35.51 34.52 4.46
N ALA A 70 35.08 35.16 5.55
CA ALA A 70 35.20 36.61 5.72
C ALA A 70 36.67 37.07 5.75
N ARG A 71 37.54 36.31 6.43
CA ARG A 71 38.99 36.54 6.45
C ARG A 71 39.59 36.48 5.05
N ASP A 72 39.15 35.51 4.24
CA ASP A 72 39.74 35.22 2.93
C ASP A 72 39.04 35.93 1.77
N GLY A 73 38.09 36.84 2.05
CA GLY A 73 37.39 37.65 1.04
C GLY A 73 36.44 36.86 0.15
N ILE A 74 35.98 35.68 0.58
CA ILE A 74 35.03 34.86 -0.17
C ILE A 74 33.63 35.45 0.01
N ALA A 75 33.05 36.00 -1.07
CA ALA A 75 31.78 36.70 -1.02
C ALA A 75 30.60 35.75 -0.72
N HIS A 76 29.76 36.11 0.25
CA HIS A 76 28.53 35.41 0.62
C HIS A 76 27.49 35.30 -0.52
N GLY A 77 27.66 36.02 -1.63
CA GLY A 77 26.77 35.95 -2.79
C GLY A 77 26.97 34.74 -3.70
N ILE A 78 28.03 33.95 -3.48
CA ILE A 78 28.39 32.79 -4.31
C ILE A 78 28.00 31.46 -3.62
N PHE A 79 27.76 31.49 -2.31
CA PHE A 79 27.68 30.28 -1.50
C PHE A 79 26.84 30.46 -0.22
N GLU A 80 25.96 29.49 0.06
CA GLU A 80 25.10 29.51 1.25
C GLU A 80 25.54 28.48 2.32
N VAL A 81 25.88 28.95 3.53
CA VAL A 81 26.09 28.08 4.70
C VAL A 81 24.82 28.07 5.55
N ARG A 82 24.17 26.91 5.67
CA ARG A 82 23.02 26.70 6.54
C ARG A 82 23.38 25.82 7.73
N THR A 83 22.79 26.11 8.88
CA THR A 83 22.86 25.17 10.01
C THR A 83 21.92 24.00 9.79
N ARG A 84 22.22 22.86 10.42
CA ARG A 84 21.35 21.68 10.46
C ARG A 84 19.93 22.03 10.93
N ASP A 85 19.81 22.88 11.95
CA ASP A 85 18.52 23.32 12.46
C ASP A 85 17.74 24.17 11.45
N ALA A 86 18.42 25.10 10.77
CA ALA A 86 17.80 25.89 9.70
C ALA A 86 17.35 25.01 8.53
N ALA A 87 18.09 23.95 8.21
CA ALA A 87 17.68 22.97 7.20
C ALA A 87 16.46 22.16 7.67
N ILE A 88 16.43 21.68 8.91
CA ILE A 88 15.28 20.97 9.49
C ILE A 88 14.03 21.84 9.43
N ASP A 89 14.12 23.11 9.82
CA ASP A 89 12.99 24.05 9.88
C ASP A 89 12.29 24.28 8.54
N VAL A 90 13.04 24.13 7.45
CA VAL A 90 12.49 24.17 6.09
C VAL A 90 11.91 22.81 5.71
N LEU A 91 12.65 21.73 5.97
CA LEU A 91 12.30 20.38 5.51
C LEU A 91 11.00 19.84 6.11
N TRP A 92 10.78 20.00 7.43
CA TRP A 92 9.59 19.40 8.06
C TRP A 92 8.29 20.00 7.50
N LYS A 93 8.30 21.32 7.22
CA LYS A 93 7.16 22.03 6.61
C LYS A 93 6.98 21.61 5.15
N ALA A 94 8.07 21.57 4.38
CA ALA A 94 8.05 21.19 2.98
C ALA A 94 7.53 19.76 2.76
N GLN A 95 7.79 18.86 3.72
CA GLN A 95 7.35 17.47 3.68
C GLN A 95 5.97 17.24 4.32
N GLY A 96 5.27 18.30 4.74
CA GLY A 96 3.89 18.22 5.23
C GLY A 96 3.75 17.72 6.67
N TYR A 97 4.82 17.70 7.47
CA TYR A 97 4.70 17.43 8.90
C TYR A 97 4.08 18.64 9.62
N THR A 98 3.36 18.39 10.71
CA THR A 98 2.69 19.43 11.51
C THR A 98 3.58 20.03 12.59
N SER A 99 4.70 19.37 12.92
CA SER A 99 5.68 19.81 13.91
C SER A 99 7.09 19.35 13.56
N ARG A 100 8.09 20.09 14.06
CA ARG A 100 9.50 19.72 13.95
C ARG A 100 9.78 18.40 14.68
N GLU A 101 9.19 18.22 15.86
CA GLU A 101 9.34 17.03 16.68
C GLU A 101 8.76 15.79 15.97
N GLY A 102 7.58 15.93 15.35
CA GLY A 102 6.97 14.87 14.56
C GLY A 102 7.82 14.43 13.37
N PHE A 103 8.45 15.38 12.68
CA PHE A 103 9.41 15.08 11.61
C PHE A 103 10.65 14.33 12.13
N LEU A 104 11.21 14.77 13.26
CA LEU A 104 12.36 14.09 13.85
C LEU A 104 12.01 12.66 14.29
N PHE A 105 10.86 12.48 14.95
CA PHE A 105 10.33 11.15 15.29
C PHE A 105 10.17 10.26 14.06
N ALA A 106 9.59 10.78 12.97
CA ALA A 106 9.36 10.02 11.73
C ALA A 106 10.63 9.36 11.17
N ARG A 107 11.76 10.03 11.38
CA ARG A 107 13.05 9.71 10.77
C ARG A 107 13.86 8.67 11.53
N ASP A 108 13.46 8.35 12.76
CA ASP A 108 13.99 7.22 13.52
C ASP A 108 13.60 5.86 12.90
N PHE A 109 12.77 5.87 11.85
CA PHE A 109 12.24 4.68 11.19
C PHE A 109 12.82 4.46 9.78
N LYS A 110 12.89 3.19 9.39
CA LYS A 110 13.23 2.74 8.03
C LYS A 110 12.19 1.71 7.56
N PRO A 111 11.36 2.01 6.53
CA PRO A 111 11.25 3.31 5.84
C PRO A 111 10.77 4.43 6.79
N VAL A 112 11.06 5.69 6.42
CA VAL A 112 10.63 6.88 7.18
C VAL A 112 9.11 6.89 7.27
N LEU A 113 8.57 7.20 8.45
CA LEU A 113 7.11 7.33 8.61
C LEU A 113 6.60 8.52 7.83
N ASN A 114 5.47 8.38 7.14
CA ASN A 114 4.85 9.53 6.47
C ASN A 114 4.16 10.45 7.50
N PRO A 115 3.83 11.71 7.13
CA PRO A 115 3.18 12.65 8.04
C PRO A 115 1.85 12.17 8.63
N ALA A 116 1.06 11.41 7.87
CA ALA A 116 -0.23 10.89 8.34
C ALA A 116 -0.05 9.83 9.45
N ASP A 117 0.95 8.95 9.32
CA ASP A 117 1.27 7.98 10.36
C ASP A 117 1.78 8.66 11.63
N VAL A 118 2.62 9.69 11.50
CA VAL A 118 3.09 10.49 12.65
C VAL A 118 1.93 11.16 13.37
N GLN A 119 1.02 11.78 12.63
CA GLN A 119 -0.17 12.41 13.21
C GLN A 119 -1.03 11.38 13.92
N ARG A 120 -1.27 10.22 13.30
CA ARG A 120 -2.05 9.14 13.90
C ARG A 120 -1.40 8.59 15.16
N PHE A 121 -0.07 8.44 15.19
CA PHE A 121 0.65 8.03 16.40
C PHE A 121 0.53 9.06 17.53
N ALA A 122 0.55 10.36 17.20
CA ALA A 122 0.35 11.43 18.17
C ALA A 122 -1.04 11.36 18.85
N GLU A 123 -2.09 10.92 18.14
CA GLU A 123 -3.42 10.68 18.74
C GLU A 123 -3.41 9.61 19.85
N TYR A 124 -2.42 8.71 19.81
CA TYR A 124 -2.19 7.69 20.83
C TYR A 124 -1.11 8.07 21.85
N GLY A 125 -0.60 9.31 21.80
CA GLY A 125 0.51 9.76 22.64
C GLY A 125 1.86 9.12 22.28
N VAL A 126 2.00 8.54 21.08
CA VAL A 126 3.25 7.96 20.57
C VAL A 126 3.98 9.02 19.76
N THR A 127 4.86 9.79 20.40
CA THR A 127 5.58 10.92 19.77
C THR A 127 7.10 10.76 19.78
N SER A 128 7.61 9.60 20.19
CA SER A 128 9.04 9.30 20.27
C SER A 128 9.30 7.83 20.03
N LEU A 129 10.54 7.49 19.66
CA LEU A 129 10.98 6.11 19.49
C LEU A 129 10.75 5.27 20.76
N ASN A 130 10.99 5.83 21.94
CA ASN A 130 10.74 5.14 23.21
C ASN A 130 9.25 4.84 23.43
N ALA A 131 8.36 5.80 23.15
CA ALA A 131 6.92 5.58 23.25
C ALA A 131 6.43 4.52 22.25
N PHE A 132 7.00 4.52 21.04
CA PHE A 132 6.72 3.52 20.01
C PHE A 132 7.17 2.12 20.46
N GLN A 133 8.40 1.98 20.95
CA GLN A 133 8.93 0.72 21.48
C GLN A 133 8.14 0.23 22.69
N ALA A 134 7.69 1.13 23.57
CA ALA A 134 6.81 0.79 24.68
C ALA A 134 5.45 0.28 24.19
N GLY A 135 4.89 0.88 23.14
CA GLY A 135 3.67 0.39 22.47
C GLY A 135 3.85 -1.02 21.92
N LEU A 136 4.93 -1.28 21.19
CA LEU A 136 5.28 -2.63 20.72
C LEU A 136 5.44 -3.62 21.89
N GLY A 137 6.08 -3.18 22.97
CA GLY A 137 6.23 -3.98 24.19
C GLY A 137 4.89 -4.43 24.76
N ARG A 138 3.92 -3.52 24.90
CA ARG A 138 2.57 -3.84 25.37
C ARG A 138 1.82 -4.76 24.40
N MET A 139 1.92 -4.49 23.11
CA MET A 139 1.33 -5.33 22.07
C MET A 139 1.83 -6.77 22.15
N ASN A 140 3.15 -6.96 22.22
CA ASN A 140 3.77 -8.27 22.28
C ASN A 140 3.47 -8.97 23.61
N ALA A 141 3.57 -8.27 24.74
CA ALA A 141 3.32 -8.83 26.07
C ALA A 141 1.87 -9.29 26.27
N SER A 142 0.92 -8.61 25.64
CA SER A 142 -0.50 -9.01 25.68
C SER A 142 -0.83 -10.19 24.77
N GLY A 143 0.10 -10.60 23.88
CA GLY A 143 -0.14 -11.64 22.87
C GLY A 143 -1.03 -11.18 21.70
N TYR A 144 -1.19 -9.87 21.50
CA TYR A 144 -2.04 -9.31 20.45
C TYR A 144 -1.51 -9.56 19.04
N SER A 145 -0.19 -9.44 18.86
CA SER A 145 0.51 -9.68 17.60
C SER A 145 1.98 -9.96 17.90
N THR A 146 2.65 -10.71 17.02
CA THR A 146 4.12 -10.88 17.00
C THR A 146 4.79 -10.03 15.92
N GLN A 147 4.00 -9.36 15.08
CA GLN A 147 4.50 -8.52 14.00
C GLN A 147 4.84 -7.13 14.53
N ASN A 148 6.13 -6.78 14.57
CA ASN A 148 6.61 -5.45 14.97
C ASN A 148 6.50 -4.44 13.81
N THR A 149 5.29 -4.25 13.28
CA THR A 149 5.03 -3.32 12.17
C THR A 149 4.15 -2.16 12.63
N THR A 150 4.25 -1.02 11.94
CA THR A 150 3.40 0.16 12.14
C THR A 150 1.91 -0.20 12.08
N SER A 151 1.50 -1.00 11.08
CA SER A 151 0.10 -1.43 10.92
C SER A 151 -0.40 -2.30 12.08
N ALA A 152 0.43 -3.22 12.57
CA ALA A 152 0.08 -4.05 13.71
C ALA A 152 -0.05 -3.22 14.99
N LEU A 153 0.88 -2.29 15.21
CA LEU A 153 0.84 -1.38 16.36
C LEU A 153 -0.40 -0.48 16.31
N PHE A 154 -0.76 0.07 15.15
CA PHE A 154 -2.00 0.85 15.02
C PHE A 154 -3.24 0.02 15.37
N GLY A 155 -3.35 -1.20 14.85
CA GLY A 155 -4.44 -2.10 15.20
C GLY A 155 -4.54 -2.37 16.70
N PHE A 156 -3.38 -2.59 17.34
CA PHE A 156 -3.29 -2.75 18.79
C PHE A 156 -3.74 -1.50 19.53
N LEU A 157 -3.23 -0.31 19.19
CA LEU A 157 -3.56 0.95 19.86
C LEU A 157 -5.05 1.33 19.70
N ASP A 158 -5.63 1.08 18.53
CA ASP A 158 -7.07 1.23 18.31
C ASP A 158 -7.88 0.33 19.25
N ASP A 159 -7.54 -0.95 19.32
CA ASP A 159 -8.24 -1.93 20.16
C ASP A 159 -7.95 -1.72 21.65
N GLU A 160 -6.77 -1.22 22.01
CA GLU A 160 -6.38 -0.83 23.38
C GLU A 160 -7.24 0.34 23.86
N ARG A 161 -7.41 1.37 23.03
CA ARG A 161 -8.29 2.52 23.32
C ARG A 161 -9.75 2.09 23.51
N ILE A 162 -10.28 1.22 22.63
CA ILE A 162 -11.63 0.66 22.76
C ILE A 162 -11.73 -0.21 24.02
N GLY A 163 -10.70 -1.01 24.29
CA GLY A 163 -10.60 -1.88 25.45
C GLY A 163 -10.69 -1.08 26.75
N ILE A 164 -9.91 -0.01 26.87
CA ILE A 164 -9.95 0.91 28.02
C ILE A 164 -11.36 1.47 28.22
N ALA A 165 -12.01 1.96 27.16
CA ALA A 165 -13.35 2.54 27.24
C ALA A 165 -14.44 1.51 27.61
N SER A 166 -14.19 0.21 27.38
CA SER A 166 -15.17 -0.86 27.57
C SER A 166 -14.81 -1.88 28.67
N GLY A 167 -13.73 -1.65 29.42
CA GLY A 167 -13.24 -2.57 30.45
C GLY A 167 -12.74 -3.92 29.89
N LYS A 168 -12.25 -3.94 28.65
CA LYS A 168 -11.75 -5.14 27.96
C LYS A 168 -10.28 -5.00 27.60
N SER A 169 -9.59 -6.13 27.41
CA SER A 169 -8.25 -6.11 26.81
C SER A 169 -8.31 -5.86 25.30
N ALA A 170 -7.23 -5.31 24.72
CA ALA A 170 -7.11 -5.15 23.27
C ALA A 170 -7.32 -6.48 22.52
N VAL A 171 -6.82 -7.60 23.08
CA VAL A 171 -7.01 -8.95 22.52
C VAL A 171 -8.49 -9.36 22.49
N ALA A 172 -9.24 -9.09 23.56
CA ALA A 172 -10.66 -9.40 23.59
C ALA A 172 -11.45 -8.57 22.56
N VAL A 173 -11.07 -7.31 22.34
CA VAL A 173 -11.67 -6.45 21.30
C VAL A 173 -11.35 -6.99 19.90
N GLN A 174 -10.10 -7.35 19.63
CA GLN A 174 -9.65 -7.93 18.37
C GLN A 174 -10.41 -9.23 18.03
N GLN A 175 -10.54 -10.13 19.01
CA GLN A 175 -11.27 -11.39 18.86
C GLN A 175 -12.75 -11.14 18.56
N ALA A 176 -13.40 -10.22 19.28
CA ALA A 176 -14.79 -9.86 19.03
C ALA A 176 -15.01 -9.26 17.62
N ARG A 177 -14.08 -8.41 17.15
CA ARG A 177 -14.11 -7.87 15.78
C ARG A 177 -13.97 -8.98 14.74
N SER A 178 -13.01 -9.88 14.94
CA SER A 178 -12.77 -11.02 14.03
C SER A 178 -13.99 -11.94 13.95
N GLU A 179 -14.59 -12.28 15.10
CA GLU A 179 -15.79 -13.12 15.14
C GLU A 179 -16.98 -12.44 14.47
N ARG A 180 -17.21 -11.14 14.75
CA ARG A 180 -18.24 -10.37 14.06
C ARG A 180 -18.01 -10.34 12.55
N SER A 181 -16.77 -10.19 12.10
CA SER A 181 -16.43 -10.25 10.68
C SER A 181 -16.72 -11.61 10.07
N ARG A 182 -16.46 -12.71 10.79
CA ARG A 182 -16.77 -14.07 10.34
C ARG A 182 -18.27 -14.31 10.25
N ILE A 183 -19.02 -13.92 11.27
CA ILE A 183 -20.49 -14.03 11.29
C ILE A 183 -21.08 -13.23 10.13
N ASN A 184 -20.64 -11.98 9.94
CA ASN A 184 -21.11 -11.13 8.84
C ASN A 184 -20.74 -11.72 7.48
N ALA A 185 -19.51 -12.21 7.29
CA ALA A 185 -19.10 -12.85 6.04
C ALA A 185 -19.91 -14.12 5.76
N ALA A 186 -20.17 -14.94 6.78
CA ALA A 186 -21.01 -16.12 6.65
C ALA A 186 -22.47 -15.75 6.35
N ALA A 187 -23.02 -14.71 6.97
CA ALA A 187 -24.36 -14.21 6.70
C ALA A 187 -24.47 -13.67 5.27
N SER A 188 -23.53 -12.83 4.84
CA SER A 188 -23.47 -12.32 3.46
C SER A 188 -23.32 -13.44 2.45
N ARG A 189 -22.49 -14.45 2.73
CA ARG A 189 -22.34 -15.62 1.85
C ARG A 189 -23.62 -16.44 1.77
N ARG A 190 -24.31 -16.64 2.90
CA ARG A 190 -25.62 -17.33 2.93
C ARG A 190 -26.67 -16.55 2.15
N ALA A 191 -26.71 -15.23 2.27
CA ALA A 191 -27.61 -14.37 1.51
C ALA A 191 -27.32 -14.44 0.01
N GLU A 192 -26.05 -14.35 -0.40
CA GLU A 192 -25.63 -14.49 -1.80
C GLU A 192 -26.04 -15.86 -2.38
N LEU A 193 -25.83 -16.95 -1.64
CA LEU A 193 -26.22 -18.30 -2.08
C LEU A 193 -27.74 -18.53 -2.07
N ALA A 194 -28.48 -17.85 -1.20
CA ALA A 194 -29.94 -17.90 -1.21
C ALA A 194 -30.51 -17.14 -2.41
N GLU A 195 -29.89 -16.03 -2.77
CA GLU A 195 -30.26 -15.21 -3.92
C GLU A 195 -29.85 -15.85 -5.25
N PHE A 196 -28.63 -16.36 -5.33
CA PHE A 196 -28.01 -16.98 -6.50
C PHE A 196 -27.56 -18.42 -6.20
N PRO A 197 -28.50 -19.38 -6.15
CA PRO A 197 -28.19 -20.77 -5.82
C PRO A 197 -27.47 -21.51 -6.95
N TYR A 198 -27.37 -20.93 -8.14
CA TYR A 198 -26.72 -21.54 -9.29
C TYR A 198 -25.63 -20.64 -9.86
N VAL A 199 -24.65 -21.25 -10.52
CA VAL A 199 -23.64 -20.53 -11.30
C VAL A 199 -23.53 -21.17 -12.68
N ALA A 200 -23.47 -20.35 -13.72
CA ALA A 200 -23.13 -20.79 -15.06
C ALA A 200 -21.70 -20.40 -15.42
N PHE A 201 -21.02 -21.28 -16.14
CA PHE A 201 -19.78 -21.00 -16.84
C PHE A 201 -20.05 -21.12 -18.34
N ILE A 202 -19.88 -20.00 -19.06
CA ILE A 202 -19.92 -19.97 -20.51
C ILE A 202 -18.48 -19.98 -21.00
N SER A 203 -18.06 -21.04 -21.65
CA SER A 203 -16.69 -21.18 -22.15
C SER A 203 -16.65 -21.09 -23.66
N CYS A 204 -15.56 -20.56 -24.19
CA CYS A 204 -15.29 -20.55 -25.62
C CYS A 204 -13.83 -20.92 -25.88
N GLY A 205 -13.61 -21.99 -26.63
CA GLY A 205 -12.28 -22.39 -27.02
C GLY A 205 -12.22 -23.73 -27.70
N MET A 206 -11.06 -24.38 -27.67
CA MET A 206 -10.78 -25.60 -28.42
C MET A 206 -10.06 -26.62 -27.53
N ASN A 207 -10.26 -27.91 -27.80
CA ASN A 207 -9.65 -29.02 -27.05
C ASN A 207 -9.87 -28.95 -25.52
N GLY A 208 -11.01 -28.43 -25.08
CA GLY A 208 -11.38 -28.33 -23.66
C GLY A 208 -10.73 -27.17 -22.90
N MET A 209 -10.00 -26.27 -23.58
CA MET A 209 -9.45 -25.05 -22.98
C MET A 209 -10.34 -23.84 -23.30
N ASN A 210 -10.55 -22.96 -22.31
CA ASN A 210 -11.16 -21.65 -22.54
C ASN A 210 -10.10 -20.66 -23.04
N ILE A 211 -10.37 -19.99 -24.16
CA ILE A 211 -9.50 -18.96 -24.72
C ILE A 211 -10.04 -17.58 -24.34
N SER A 212 -11.26 -17.28 -24.74
CA SER A 212 -11.92 -16.00 -24.51
C SER A 212 -13.40 -16.16 -24.84
N THR A 213 -14.29 -16.02 -23.85
CA THR A 213 -15.74 -16.14 -24.07
C THR A 213 -16.25 -15.26 -25.23
N PRO A 214 -15.84 -13.97 -25.36
CA PRO A 214 -16.22 -13.11 -26.49
C PRO A 214 -16.01 -13.70 -27.88
N ALA A 215 -15.03 -14.59 -28.08
CA ALA A 215 -14.69 -15.10 -29.42
C ALA A 215 -15.84 -15.91 -30.06
N CYS A 216 -16.65 -16.62 -29.26
CA CYS A 216 -17.79 -17.41 -29.76
C CYS A 216 -19.03 -16.56 -30.04
N PHE A 217 -18.99 -15.24 -29.77
CA PHE A 217 -20.11 -14.30 -29.87
C PHE A 217 -19.82 -13.12 -30.81
N ALA A 218 -18.94 -13.29 -31.80
CA ALA A 218 -18.62 -12.24 -32.76
C ALA A 218 -19.85 -11.80 -33.58
N ASP A 219 -20.68 -12.76 -34.01
CA ASP A 219 -21.90 -12.54 -34.82
C ASP A 219 -23.15 -13.15 -34.17
N SER A 220 -23.13 -13.35 -32.85
CA SER A 220 -24.23 -13.90 -32.08
C SER A 220 -24.31 -13.25 -30.69
N ASP A 221 -25.42 -13.48 -30.01
CA ASP A 221 -25.68 -12.88 -28.70
C ASP A 221 -25.80 -13.94 -27.60
N LEU A 222 -25.59 -13.51 -26.36
CA LEU A 222 -25.92 -14.23 -25.14
C LEU A 222 -27.17 -13.60 -24.53
N GLU A 223 -28.25 -14.37 -24.40
CA GLU A 223 -29.46 -13.94 -23.70
C GLU A 223 -29.54 -14.60 -22.33
N ILE A 224 -29.86 -13.79 -21.31
CA ILE A 224 -30.08 -14.29 -19.96
C ILE A 224 -31.36 -13.68 -19.40
N ARG A 225 -32.29 -14.54 -18.99
CA ARG A 225 -33.38 -14.17 -18.07
C ARG A 225 -33.00 -14.69 -16.69
N ASN A 226 -32.77 -13.83 -15.71
CA ASN A 226 -32.33 -14.19 -14.37
C ASN A 226 -33.36 -13.72 -13.33
N GLY A 227 -34.35 -14.55 -13.04
CA GLY A 227 -35.57 -14.13 -12.35
C GLY A 227 -36.46 -13.28 -13.26
N SER A 228 -36.79 -12.06 -12.82
CA SER A 228 -37.53 -11.07 -13.62
C SER A 228 -36.64 -10.32 -14.62
N ASP A 229 -35.32 -10.39 -14.46
CA ASP A 229 -34.39 -9.53 -15.18
C ASP A 229 -34.00 -10.19 -16.50
N TYR A 230 -34.33 -9.56 -17.62
CA TYR A 230 -33.89 -10.00 -18.94
C TYR A 230 -32.82 -9.05 -19.46
N LYS A 231 -31.71 -9.60 -19.97
CA LYS A 231 -30.68 -8.83 -20.66
C LYS A 231 -30.10 -9.62 -21.84
N LEU A 232 -29.96 -8.91 -22.96
CA LEU A 232 -29.22 -9.33 -24.14
C LEU A 232 -27.79 -8.80 -24.02
N TYR A 233 -26.81 -9.70 -24.15
CA TYR A 233 -25.39 -9.37 -24.12
C TYR A 233 -24.78 -9.67 -25.48
N ARG A 234 -24.13 -8.65 -26.02
CA ARG A 234 -23.36 -8.66 -27.26
C ARG A 234 -21.88 -8.57 -26.91
N ILE A 235 -21.01 -8.72 -27.88
CA ILE A 235 -19.56 -8.71 -27.64
C ILE A 235 -19.09 -7.48 -26.87
N GLU A 236 -19.68 -6.30 -27.13
CA GLU A 236 -19.33 -5.03 -26.48
C GLU A 236 -19.67 -4.95 -25.00
N ASN A 237 -20.64 -5.74 -24.51
CA ASN A 237 -21.09 -5.71 -23.12
C ASN A 237 -21.15 -7.09 -22.46
N LEU A 238 -20.51 -8.10 -23.05
CA LEU A 238 -20.53 -9.47 -22.54
C LEU A 238 -19.97 -9.58 -21.12
N GLY A 239 -18.97 -8.75 -20.78
CA GLY A 239 -18.41 -8.66 -19.43
C GLY A 239 -19.39 -8.16 -18.36
N ASP A 240 -20.51 -7.53 -18.75
CA ASP A 240 -21.56 -7.14 -17.80
C ASP A 240 -22.33 -8.36 -17.26
N ALA A 241 -22.31 -9.49 -17.97
CA ALA A 241 -23.01 -10.70 -17.53
C ALA A 241 -22.29 -11.36 -16.33
N GLY A 242 -20.97 -11.13 -16.21
CA GLY A 242 -20.16 -11.66 -15.12
C GLY A 242 -18.66 -11.54 -15.40
N PRO A 243 -17.81 -11.85 -14.42
CA PRO A 243 -16.37 -11.87 -14.62
C PRO A 243 -15.92 -13.09 -15.43
N GLU A 244 -14.94 -12.89 -16.31
CA GLU A 244 -14.21 -13.97 -16.98
C GLU A 244 -13.32 -14.70 -15.96
N THR A 245 -13.31 -16.03 -16.03
CA THR A 245 -12.46 -16.91 -15.21
C THR A 245 -11.68 -17.88 -16.09
N ASN A 246 -10.81 -18.70 -15.50
CA ASN A 246 -10.14 -19.79 -16.22
C ASN A 246 -11.11 -20.84 -16.79
N LYS A 247 -12.36 -20.89 -16.30
CA LYS A 247 -13.43 -21.77 -16.81
C LYS A 247 -14.34 -21.09 -17.83
N GLY A 248 -14.14 -19.80 -18.13
CA GLY A 248 -15.06 -18.98 -18.93
C GLY A 248 -15.79 -17.91 -18.10
N LEU A 249 -16.75 -17.26 -18.73
CA LEU A 249 -17.59 -16.21 -18.16
C LEU A 249 -18.49 -16.79 -17.06
N MET A 250 -18.27 -16.33 -15.81
CA MET A 250 -18.99 -16.82 -14.64
C MET A 250 -20.22 -15.96 -14.33
N ILE A 251 -21.41 -16.52 -14.51
CA ILE A 251 -22.68 -15.83 -14.29
C ILE A 251 -23.37 -16.41 -13.06
N ARG A 252 -23.75 -15.53 -12.12
CA ARG A 252 -24.55 -15.92 -10.95
C ARG A 252 -26.03 -15.97 -11.31
N LEU A 253 -26.70 -17.06 -10.97
CA LEU A 253 -28.06 -17.34 -11.42
C LEU A 253 -29.01 -17.55 -10.23
N ARG A 254 -30.16 -16.89 -10.29
CA ARG A 254 -31.29 -17.02 -9.37
C ARG A 254 -31.96 -18.39 -9.54
N ARG A 255 -32.96 -18.70 -8.71
CA ARG A 255 -33.69 -19.99 -8.79
C ARG A 255 -34.33 -20.23 -10.14
N ASN A 256 -34.93 -19.18 -10.70
CA ASN A 256 -35.59 -19.22 -11.99
C ASN A 256 -34.71 -18.47 -12.99
N PHE A 257 -34.26 -19.14 -14.03
CA PHE A 257 -33.44 -18.50 -15.05
C PHE A 257 -33.57 -19.19 -16.41
N GLU A 258 -33.15 -18.49 -17.44
CA GLU A 258 -33.01 -18.99 -18.79
C GLU A 258 -31.71 -18.46 -19.38
N ILE A 259 -30.92 -19.35 -19.98
CA ILE A 259 -29.73 -19.01 -20.75
C ILE A 259 -29.95 -19.44 -22.19
N ARG A 260 -29.73 -18.53 -23.12
CA ARG A 260 -29.63 -18.82 -24.54
C ARG A 260 -28.30 -18.32 -25.06
N ALA A 261 -27.50 -19.21 -25.60
CA ALA A 261 -26.19 -18.88 -26.13
C ALA A 261 -26.02 -19.54 -27.51
N GLN A 262 -25.64 -18.77 -28.51
CA GLN A 262 -25.40 -19.28 -29.86
C GLN A 262 -23.94 -19.07 -30.24
N ASN A 263 -23.29 -20.10 -30.76
CA ASN A 263 -21.92 -19.97 -31.24
C ASN A 263 -21.91 -19.38 -32.66
N SER A 264 -21.15 -18.32 -32.91
CA SER A 264 -20.92 -17.78 -34.26
C SER A 264 -19.62 -18.26 -34.91
N ASP A 265 -18.70 -18.83 -34.14
CA ASP A 265 -17.36 -19.20 -34.59
C ASP A 265 -17.34 -20.60 -35.24
N ASP A 266 -16.61 -20.74 -36.35
CA ASP A 266 -16.49 -21.98 -37.13
C ASP A 266 -15.44 -22.96 -36.57
N THR A 267 -14.52 -22.49 -35.75
CA THR A 267 -13.40 -23.28 -35.20
C THR A 267 -13.53 -23.54 -33.70
N LEU A 268 -14.14 -22.63 -32.95
CA LEU A 268 -14.25 -22.70 -31.50
C LEU A 268 -15.53 -23.42 -31.07
N ILE A 269 -15.47 -24.04 -29.90
CA ILE A 269 -16.60 -24.71 -29.26
C ILE A 269 -17.10 -23.84 -28.11
N LEU A 270 -18.38 -23.48 -28.18
CA LEU A 270 -19.10 -22.84 -27.09
C LEU A 270 -19.57 -23.90 -26.10
N GLY A 271 -19.22 -23.75 -24.83
CA GLY A 271 -19.67 -24.60 -23.73
C GLY A 271 -20.56 -23.82 -22.77
N VAL A 272 -21.59 -24.47 -22.25
CA VAL A 272 -22.41 -23.96 -21.13
C VAL A 272 -22.46 -25.04 -20.07
N GLU A 273 -21.99 -24.71 -18.87
CA GLU A 273 -22.07 -25.57 -17.69
C GLU A 273 -22.80 -24.82 -16.58
N VAL A 274 -23.84 -25.43 -16.01
CA VAL A 274 -24.55 -24.89 -14.85
C VAL A 274 -24.36 -25.79 -13.66
N GLN A 275 -23.95 -25.22 -12.54
CA GLN A 275 -23.70 -25.92 -11.30
C GLN A 275 -24.55 -25.37 -10.15
N ASP A 276 -24.82 -26.23 -9.17
CA ASP A 276 -25.28 -25.79 -7.86
C ASP A 276 -24.13 -25.06 -7.14
N ALA A 277 -24.40 -23.85 -6.67
CA ALA A 277 -23.37 -22.96 -6.12
C ALA A 277 -22.81 -23.45 -4.77
N VAL A 278 -23.54 -24.33 -4.07
CA VAL A 278 -23.16 -24.88 -2.76
C VAL A 278 -22.39 -26.19 -2.93
N THR A 279 -23.00 -27.16 -3.59
CA THR A 279 -22.50 -28.54 -3.73
C THR A 279 -21.50 -28.69 -4.88
N ARG A 280 -21.45 -27.72 -5.81
CA ARG A 280 -20.69 -27.79 -7.07
C ARG A 280 -21.15 -28.92 -8.00
N GLN A 281 -22.30 -29.53 -7.74
CA GLN A 281 -22.87 -30.53 -8.62
C GLN A 281 -23.22 -29.90 -9.96
N ILE A 282 -22.75 -30.51 -11.05
CA ILE A 282 -23.13 -30.13 -12.41
C ILE A 282 -24.59 -30.54 -12.64
N LEU A 283 -25.43 -29.57 -12.96
CA LEU A 283 -26.85 -29.73 -13.23
C LEU A 283 -27.15 -29.76 -14.72
N PHE A 284 -26.30 -29.09 -15.51
CA PHE A 284 -26.41 -29.03 -16.96
C PHE A 284 -25.03 -28.82 -17.57
N GLN A 285 -24.76 -29.49 -18.68
CA GLN A 285 -23.55 -29.28 -19.48
C GLN A 285 -23.84 -29.58 -20.95
N ARG A 286 -23.58 -28.61 -21.83
CA ARG A 286 -23.71 -28.77 -23.29
C ARG A 286 -22.62 -28.01 -24.02
N GLN A 287 -22.36 -28.45 -25.24
CA GLN A 287 -21.43 -27.84 -26.18
C GLN A 287 -22.13 -27.59 -27.52
N ALA A 288 -21.71 -26.53 -28.22
CA ALA A 288 -22.22 -26.13 -29.51
C ALA A 288 -21.08 -25.73 -30.45
N SER A 289 -21.05 -26.37 -31.63
CA SER A 289 -20.31 -25.90 -32.80
C SER A 289 -21.02 -24.70 -33.44
N GLN A 290 -20.45 -24.14 -34.51
CA GLN A 290 -21.00 -23.00 -35.24
C GLN A 290 -22.50 -23.08 -35.49
N PHE A 291 -23.18 -21.96 -35.27
CA PHE A 291 -24.60 -21.68 -35.44
C PHE A 291 -25.55 -22.50 -34.56
N ARG A 292 -25.06 -23.45 -33.77
CA ARG A 292 -25.89 -24.17 -32.80
C ARG A 292 -26.17 -23.29 -31.58
N THR A 293 -27.41 -23.38 -31.12
CA THR A 293 -27.89 -22.68 -29.92
C THR A 293 -27.98 -23.66 -28.76
N ILE A 294 -27.48 -23.24 -27.60
CA ILE A 294 -27.71 -23.89 -26.31
C ILE A 294 -28.81 -23.09 -25.61
N LEU A 295 -29.91 -23.76 -25.26
CA LEU A 295 -30.99 -23.21 -24.45
C LEU A 295 -31.12 -24.06 -23.18
N PHE A 296 -31.14 -23.40 -22.03
CA PHE A 296 -31.41 -24.06 -20.76
C PHE A 296 -32.23 -23.16 -19.85
N SER A 297 -33.30 -23.70 -19.28
CA SER A 297 -34.18 -23.00 -18.34
C SER A 297 -34.42 -23.83 -17.09
N ARG A 298 -34.60 -23.13 -15.97
CA ARG A 298 -34.94 -23.71 -14.66
C ARG A 298 -35.85 -22.77 -13.89
#